data_AF-A0A7X6XQ36-F1
#
_entry.id   AF-A0A7X6XQ36-F1
#
_cell.length_a   1.000
_cell.length_b   1.000
_cell.length_c   1.000
_cell.angle_alpha   90.00
_cell.angle_beta   90.00
_cell.angle_gamma   90.00
#
_symmetry.space_group_name_H-M   'P 1'
#
loop_
_entity.id
_entity.type
_entity.pdbx_description
1 polymer ?
#
loop_
_entity_poly.entity_id
_entity_poly.type
_entity_poly.pdbx_seq_one_letter_code
_entity_poly.pdbx_strand_id
1 'polypeptide(L)'
;MGTMICRRGGWLRWLMAVGVALAFSAKGVQGTELPRDVREALDILDKRFHGTVGFGTPSSDMERSMAAHRGRIEAVVRWGAAGDQNAAALAGTILSAVDAFTTQFGPGAAIDEAVLRKRSWEFGTQPGHGLVVGTHILLELARQQRLPAGGRQALLAACRAVEAWAHLGEKMELQTHPEDRHEIEKGKQIGGGYRCSFGAQMAWVCEQFMLAELASDHPMLPEAALKVVREYAGWRDEVAVGEGDHYHMGRQHHIMGFARRVAEALPAAPDRAPARAWQRRP
;
A
#
# COMPACT_ATOMS: atom_id res chain seq x y z
N MET A 1 27.66 0.01 52.73
CA MET A 1 26.41 0.70 52.31
C MET A 1 26.77 1.67 51.20
N GLY A 2 26.55 1.29 49.94
CA GLY A 2 26.81 2.14 48.78
C GLY A 2 25.55 2.20 47.94
N THR A 3 24.86 3.34 47.99
CA THR A 3 23.63 3.63 47.25
C THR A 3 23.96 3.87 45.79
N MET A 4 23.42 3.01 44.92
CA MET A 4 23.58 3.09 43.47
C MET A 4 22.63 4.15 42.90
N ILE A 5 23.21 5.22 42.35
CA ILE A 5 22.50 6.26 41.60
C ILE A 5 22.19 5.71 40.20
N CYS A 6 20.94 5.32 39.97
CA CYS A 6 20.47 4.97 38.63
C CYS A 6 20.32 6.23 37.77
N ARG A 7 21.18 6.38 36.75
CA ARG A 7 21.07 7.39 35.69
C ARG A 7 19.79 7.17 34.86
N ARG A 8 18.76 7.99 35.11
CA ARG A 8 17.66 8.26 34.17
C ARG A 8 18.19 9.05 32.98
N GLY A 9 18.27 8.46 31.79
CA GLY A 9 18.74 9.20 30.61
C GLY A 9 18.58 8.53 29.24
N GLY A 10 17.82 7.44 29.10
CA GLY A 10 17.74 6.68 27.84
C GLY A 10 16.40 6.69 27.10
N TRP A 11 15.29 7.03 27.77
CA TRP A 11 13.95 6.79 27.22
C TRP A 11 13.38 7.96 26.42
N LEU A 12 13.84 9.19 26.65
CA LEU A 12 13.30 10.38 25.98
C LEU A 12 13.77 10.55 24.51
N ARG A 13 14.82 9.84 24.08
CA ARG A 13 15.30 9.88 22.68
C ARG A 13 14.51 8.96 21.74
N TRP A 14 13.88 7.91 22.26
CA TRP A 14 13.16 6.92 21.43
C TRP A 14 11.77 7.38 21.00
N LEU A 15 11.10 8.21 21.81
CA LEU A 15 9.84 8.86 21.41
C LEU A 15 10.02 9.88 20.27
N MET A 16 11.25 10.36 20.04
CA MET A 16 11.56 11.28 18.94
C MET A 16 12.05 10.58 17.67
N ALA A 17 12.35 9.27 17.69
CA ALA A 17 12.82 8.54 16.52
C ALA A 17 11.76 7.59 15.93
N VAL A 18 10.83 7.08 16.75
CA VAL A 18 9.68 6.28 16.31
C VAL A 18 8.40 7.11 16.20
N GLY A 19 8.37 8.30 16.81
CA GLY A 19 7.26 9.27 16.73
C GLY A 19 7.30 10.24 15.54
N VAL A 20 8.19 10.03 14.55
CA VAL A 20 8.35 10.95 13.40
C VAL A 20 7.61 10.48 12.14
N ALA A 21 6.98 9.30 12.14
CA ALA A 21 6.20 8.84 10.98
C ALA A 21 4.72 9.31 10.96
N LEU A 22 4.20 9.94 12.02
CA LEU A 22 2.84 10.51 12.06
C LEU A 22 2.74 11.86 12.80
N ALA A 23 3.85 12.59 12.94
CA ALA A 23 3.74 14.03 13.12
C ALA A 23 3.37 14.61 11.74
N PHE A 24 2.06 14.77 11.51
CA PHE A 24 1.46 15.49 10.37
C PHE A 24 2.11 16.87 10.20
N SER A 25 3.27 16.92 9.56
CA SER A 25 3.87 18.18 9.12
C SER A 25 3.26 18.47 7.77
N ALA A 26 2.12 19.15 7.82
CA ALA A 26 1.42 19.75 6.70
C ALA A 26 2.34 20.78 6.01
N LYS A 27 3.26 20.32 5.18
CA LYS A 27 3.87 21.11 4.11
C LYS A 27 3.82 20.30 2.81
N GLY A 28 2.61 19.92 2.43
CA GLY A 28 2.29 19.39 1.11
C GLY A 28 1.14 20.19 0.51
N VAL A 29 1.47 21.02 -0.47
CA VAL A 29 0.60 21.73 -1.44
C VAL A 29 -0.37 22.76 -0.83
N GLN A 30 -0.23 24.03 -1.24
CA GLN A 30 -1.20 25.08 -0.91
C GLN A 30 -2.61 24.65 -1.34
N GLY A 31 -3.51 24.54 -0.37
CA GLY A 31 -4.95 24.40 -0.61
C GLY A 31 -5.55 23.19 0.09
N THR A 32 -6.14 23.44 1.26
CA THR A 32 -7.05 22.54 2.00
C THR A 32 -6.37 21.47 2.87
N GLU A 33 -6.22 21.78 4.17
CA GLU A 33 -5.93 20.78 5.21
C GLU A 33 -7.12 19.81 5.32
N LEU A 34 -6.85 18.52 5.54
CA LEU A 34 -7.92 17.53 5.73
C LEU A 34 -8.82 17.94 6.91
N PRO A 35 -10.15 17.99 6.76
CA PRO A 35 -11.05 18.22 7.88
C PRO A 35 -10.83 17.23 9.04
N ARG A 36 -11.15 17.66 10.25
CA ARG A 36 -10.88 16.88 11.47
C ARG A 36 -11.55 15.51 11.44
N ASP A 37 -12.81 15.44 11.00
CA ASP A 37 -13.58 14.21 10.84
C ASP A 37 -12.95 13.25 9.83
N VAL A 38 -12.42 13.77 8.71
CA VAL A 38 -11.70 12.97 7.71
C VAL A 38 -10.39 12.44 8.26
N ARG A 39 -9.62 13.27 8.99
CA ARG A 39 -8.39 12.83 9.66
C ARG A 39 -8.67 11.77 10.73
N GLU A 40 -9.68 11.99 11.58
CA GLU A 40 -10.08 11.02 12.59
C GLU A 40 -10.55 9.70 11.96
N ALA A 41 -11.27 9.77 10.83
CA ALA A 41 -11.66 8.58 10.08
C ALA A 41 -10.44 7.83 9.53
N LEU A 42 -9.48 8.53 8.93
CA LEU A 42 -8.23 7.94 8.46
C LEU A 42 -7.40 7.33 9.60
N ASP A 43 -7.29 8.01 10.75
CA ASP A 43 -6.59 7.49 11.92
C ASP A 43 -7.27 6.24 12.50
N ILE A 44 -8.60 6.19 12.49
CA ILE A 44 -9.36 5.01 12.91
C ILE A 44 -9.17 3.87 11.92
N LEU A 45 -9.21 4.17 10.62
CA LEU A 45 -8.99 3.19 9.56
C LEU A 45 -7.58 2.64 9.65
N ASP A 46 -6.58 3.49 9.83
CA ASP A 46 -5.20 3.08 10.10
C ASP A 46 -5.19 2.11 11.31
N LYS A 47 -5.56 2.58 12.50
CA LYS A 47 -5.50 1.81 13.75
C LYS A 47 -6.38 0.58 13.85
N ARG A 48 -7.40 0.39 13.01
CA ARG A 48 -8.39 -0.71 13.15
C ARG A 48 -8.51 -1.57 11.92
N PHE A 49 -7.76 -1.29 10.86
CA PHE A 49 -7.78 -2.11 9.67
C PHE A 49 -6.98 -3.39 9.91
N HIS A 50 -7.70 -4.46 10.25
CA HIS A 50 -7.17 -5.81 10.39
C HIS A 50 -7.23 -6.51 9.04
N GLY A 51 -6.52 -5.97 8.05
CA GLY A 51 -6.25 -6.73 6.85
C GLY A 51 -5.29 -7.85 7.23
N THR A 52 -5.75 -9.10 7.21
CA THR A 52 -4.86 -10.26 7.24
C THR A 52 -5.21 -11.13 6.06
N VAL A 53 -4.26 -11.28 5.14
CA VAL A 53 -4.30 -12.32 4.11
C VAL A 53 -3.09 -13.18 4.41
N GLY A 54 -3.33 -14.40 4.90
CA GLY A 54 -2.28 -15.41 4.93
C GLY A 54 -2.07 -15.98 3.54
N PHE A 55 -0.91 -16.58 3.30
CA PHE A 55 -0.65 -17.29 2.05
C PHE A 55 -1.64 -18.46 1.94
N GLY A 56 -2.46 -18.47 0.89
CA GLY A 56 -3.50 -19.49 0.69
C GLY A 56 -4.74 -19.34 1.57
N THR A 57 -4.85 -18.29 2.40
CA THR A 57 -6.06 -18.04 3.19
C THR A 57 -7.12 -17.32 2.33
N PRO A 58 -8.40 -17.68 2.42
CA PRO A 58 -9.46 -17.01 1.66
C PRO A 58 -9.48 -15.51 1.91
N SER A 59 -9.89 -14.75 0.89
CA SER A 59 -10.10 -13.29 0.90
C SER A 59 -11.08 -12.79 1.98
N SER A 60 -11.69 -13.69 2.76
CA SER A 60 -12.79 -13.42 3.68
C SER A 60 -12.43 -12.50 4.84
N ASP A 61 -11.19 -12.47 5.32
CA ASP A 61 -10.75 -11.55 6.38
C ASP A 61 -10.58 -10.13 5.86
N MET A 62 -9.98 -9.96 4.67
CA MET A 62 -9.93 -8.66 3.99
C MET A 62 -11.32 -8.15 3.65
N GLU A 63 -12.18 -9.01 3.09
CA GLU A 63 -13.57 -8.68 2.78
C GLU A 63 -14.33 -8.25 4.04
N ARG A 64 -14.19 -8.99 5.14
CA ARG A 64 -14.80 -8.66 6.43
C ARG A 64 -14.27 -7.33 6.99
N SER A 65 -12.96 -7.11 6.92
CA SER A 65 -12.32 -5.87 7.36
C SER A 65 -12.80 -4.67 6.55
N MET A 66 -12.82 -4.78 5.22
CA MET A 66 -13.37 -3.75 4.33
C MET A 66 -14.86 -3.51 4.58
N ALA A 67 -15.66 -4.57 4.80
CA ALA A 67 -17.08 -4.46 5.11
C ALA A 67 -17.34 -3.76 6.45
N ALA A 68 -16.59 -4.11 7.50
CA ALA A 68 -16.71 -3.51 8.83
C ALA A 68 -16.39 -2.01 8.84
N HIS A 69 -15.55 -1.56 7.91
CA HIS A 69 -15.10 -0.18 7.80
C HIS A 69 -15.70 0.58 6.61
N ARG A 70 -16.60 -0.05 5.84
CA ARG A 70 -17.18 0.50 4.61
C ARG A 70 -17.71 1.92 4.77
N GLY A 71 -18.53 2.17 5.78
CA GLY A 71 -19.12 3.50 6.01
C GLY A 71 -18.08 4.59 6.25
N ARG A 72 -16.92 4.28 6.86
CA ARG A 72 -15.82 5.23 7.04
C ARG A 72 -15.06 5.46 5.74
N ILE A 73 -14.77 4.39 5.01
CA ILE A 73 -14.11 4.45 3.70
C ILE A 73 -14.96 5.31 2.75
N GLU A 74 -16.26 5.03 2.66
CA GLU A 74 -17.20 5.79 1.82
C GLU A 74 -17.27 7.27 2.23
N ALA A 75 -17.26 7.59 3.52
CA ALA A 75 -17.27 8.97 3.99
C ALA A 75 -16.00 9.72 3.56
N VAL A 76 -14.83 9.10 3.73
CA VAL A 76 -13.53 9.68 3.34
C VAL A 76 -13.47 9.88 1.82
N VAL A 77 -13.84 8.86 1.04
CA VAL A 77 -13.85 8.95 -0.42
C VAL A 77 -14.85 9.99 -0.90
N ARG A 78 -16.06 10.03 -0.33
CA ARG A 78 -17.10 11.01 -0.68
C ARG A 78 -16.62 12.44 -0.44
N TRP A 79 -15.94 12.68 0.69
CA TRP A 79 -15.33 13.97 0.94
C TRP A 79 -14.28 14.33 -0.12
N GLY A 80 -13.39 13.38 -0.44
CA GLY A 80 -12.38 13.56 -1.49
C GLY A 80 -12.99 13.81 -2.87
N ALA A 81 -14.09 13.14 -3.21
CA ALA A 81 -14.79 13.26 -4.48
C ALA A 81 -15.62 14.56 -4.61
N ALA A 82 -15.91 15.24 -3.50
CA ALA A 82 -16.71 16.46 -3.49
C ALA A 82 -16.03 17.64 -4.21
N GLY A 83 -14.70 17.62 -4.40
CA GLY A 83 -13.99 18.65 -5.13
C GLY A 83 -12.52 18.31 -5.36
N ASP A 84 -11.94 18.90 -6.40
CA ASP A 84 -10.58 18.61 -6.86
C ASP A 84 -9.51 18.98 -5.83
N GLN A 85 -9.76 20.01 -5.02
CA GLN A 85 -8.88 20.38 -3.91
C GLN A 85 -8.92 19.32 -2.79
N ASN A 86 -10.09 18.78 -2.47
CA ASN A 86 -10.23 17.71 -1.48
C ASN A 86 -9.55 16.44 -1.97
N ALA A 87 -9.72 16.12 -3.26
CA ALA A 87 -9.06 15.00 -3.91
C ALA A 87 -7.53 15.09 -3.80
N ALA A 88 -6.98 16.26 -4.16
CA ALA A 88 -5.54 16.52 -4.07
C ALA A 88 -5.02 16.48 -2.63
N ALA A 89 -5.78 17.00 -1.66
CA ALA A 89 -5.41 16.95 -0.24
C ALA A 89 -5.42 15.52 0.33
N LEU A 90 -6.47 14.74 0.04
CA LEU A 90 -6.57 13.34 0.42
C LEU A 90 -5.45 12.51 -0.21
N ALA A 91 -5.27 12.66 -1.51
CA ALA A 91 -4.24 11.94 -2.24
C ALA A 91 -2.84 12.32 -1.80
N GLY A 92 -2.58 13.61 -1.62
CA GLY A 92 -1.29 14.11 -1.12
C GLY A 92 -0.95 13.54 0.24
N THR A 93 -1.92 13.42 1.15
CA THR A 93 -1.72 12.82 2.48
C THR A 93 -1.31 11.35 2.38
N ILE A 94 -2.08 10.53 1.65
CA ILE A 94 -1.82 9.09 1.54
C ILE A 94 -0.53 8.82 0.76
N LEU A 95 -0.30 9.53 -0.36
CA LEU A 95 0.91 9.37 -1.17
C LEU A 95 2.18 9.79 -0.42
N SER A 96 2.10 10.84 0.41
CA SER A 96 3.25 11.23 1.26
C SER A 96 3.62 10.14 2.27
N ALA A 97 2.63 9.43 2.82
CA ALA A 97 2.88 8.29 3.71
C ALA A 97 3.55 7.12 2.97
N VAL A 98 3.10 6.83 1.74
CA VAL A 98 3.76 5.83 0.88
C VAL A 98 5.19 6.25 0.56
N ASP A 99 5.42 7.49 0.15
CA ASP A 99 6.75 7.98 -0.23
C ASP A 99 7.72 8.01 0.96
N ALA A 100 7.24 8.34 2.16
CA ALA A 100 8.02 8.23 3.40
C ALA A 100 8.42 6.78 3.68
N PHE A 101 7.47 5.85 3.57
CA PHE A 101 7.72 4.42 3.75
C PHE A 101 8.72 3.88 2.71
N THR A 102 8.55 4.20 1.43
CA THR A 102 9.44 3.70 0.36
C THR A 102 10.83 4.34 0.42
N THR A 103 10.95 5.58 0.91
CA THR A 103 12.25 6.21 1.14
C THR A 103 13.00 5.51 2.28
N GLN A 104 12.29 5.15 3.34
CA GLN A 104 12.90 4.54 4.53
C GLN A 104 13.25 3.06 4.33
N PHE A 105 12.45 2.32 3.56
CA PHE A 105 12.54 0.86 3.47
C PHE A 105 12.73 0.33 2.04
N GLY A 106 12.80 1.21 1.05
CA GLY A 106 12.98 0.84 -0.35
C GLY A 106 14.37 0.28 -0.67
N PRO A 107 14.54 -0.34 -1.85
CA PRO A 107 15.83 -0.76 -2.34
C PRO A 107 16.87 0.37 -2.29
N GLY A 108 18.02 0.11 -1.67
CA GLY A 108 19.10 1.08 -1.50
C GLY A 108 18.99 1.94 -0.23
N ALA A 109 17.92 1.82 0.54
CA ALA A 109 17.79 2.49 1.83
C ALA A 109 18.76 1.89 2.87
N ALA A 110 19.34 2.76 3.70
CA ALA A 110 20.11 2.36 4.87
C ALA A 110 19.14 2.10 6.04
N ILE A 111 18.63 0.88 6.14
CA ILE A 111 17.67 0.48 7.18
C ILE A 111 18.40 0.36 8.53
N ASP A 112 17.87 1.00 9.56
CA ASP A 112 18.40 0.94 10.93
C ASP A 112 18.45 -0.51 11.45
N GLU A 113 19.59 -0.91 12.00
CA GLU A 113 19.81 -2.24 12.55
C GLU A 113 18.80 -2.59 13.66
N ALA A 114 18.36 -1.61 14.46
CA ALA A 114 17.33 -1.79 15.47
C ALA A 114 15.99 -2.22 14.86
N VAL A 115 15.67 -1.76 13.65
CA VAL A 115 14.50 -2.21 12.89
C VAL A 115 14.72 -3.63 12.38
N LEU A 116 15.90 -3.93 11.83
CA LEU A 116 16.21 -5.26 11.29
C LEU A 116 16.19 -6.36 12.35
N ARG A 117 16.53 -6.03 13.61
CA ARG A 117 16.51 -6.97 14.74
C ARG A 117 15.12 -7.22 15.32
N LYS A 118 14.07 -6.51 14.89
CA LYS A 118 12.71 -6.75 15.40
C LYS A 118 12.19 -8.10 14.91
N ARG A 119 11.71 -8.91 15.86
CA ARG A 119 11.06 -10.21 15.55
C ARG A 119 9.56 -10.11 15.36
N SER A 120 8.95 -9.05 15.90
CA SER A 120 7.52 -8.78 15.77
C SER A 120 7.25 -7.28 15.88
N TRP A 121 6.08 -6.90 15.40
CA TRP A 121 5.55 -5.56 15.51
C TRP A 121 4.29 -5.61 16.36
N GLU A 122 4.13 -4.64 17.25
CA GLU A 122 2.83 -4.41 17.86
C GLU A 122 1.86 -3.98 16.76
N PHE A 123 0.61 -4.42 16.86
CA PHE A 123 -0.40 -4.01 15.90
C PHE A 123 -0.49 -2.49 15.84
N GLY A 124 -0.53 -1.94 14.63
CA GLY A 124 -0.51 -0.49 14.42
C GLY A 124 0.87 0.16 14.42
N THR A 125 1.93 -0.58 14.76
CA THR A 125 3.30 -0.06 14.80
C THR A 125 4.19 -0.59 13.68
N GLN A 126 3.69 -1.59 12.94
CA GLN A 126 4.38 -2.14 11.78
C GLN A 126 4.62 -1.04 10.74
N PRO A 127 5.78 -1.06 10.06
CA PRO A 127 6.01 -0.17 8.93
C PRO A 127 4.86 -0.35 7.92
N GLY A 128 4.48 0.69 7.20
CA GLY A 128 3.42 0.58 6.20
C GLY A 128 2.01 0.22 6.71
N HIS A 129 1.76 0.26 8.03
CA HIS A 129 0.39 0.25 8.54
C HIS A 129 -0.44 1.35 7.88
N GLY A 130 -1.72 1.07 7.62
CA GLY A 130 -2.62 1.99 6.92
C GLY A 130 -2.42 2.11 5.42
N LEU A 131 -1.27 1.71 4.85
CA LEU A 131 -1.01 1.90 3.42
C LEU A 131 -1.94 1.06 2.53
N VAL A 132 -2.39 -0.10 2.99
CA VAL A 132 -3.32 -0.96 2.25
C VAL A 132 -4.68 -0.27 2.12
N VAL A 133 -5.27 0.19 3.22
CA VAL A 133 -6.56 0.90 3.20
C VAL A 133 -6.42 2.26 2.51
N GLY A 134 -5.29 2.95 2.68
CA GLY A 134 -4.97 4.18 1.94
C GLY A 134 -4.96 3.95 0.42
N THR A 135 -4.32 2.88 -0.04
CA THR A 135 -4.30 2.51 -1.47
C THR A 135 -5.71 2.22 -1.98
N HIS A 136 -6.53 1.49 -1.21
CA HIS A 136 -7.92 1.25 -1.55
C HIS A 136 -8.71 2.56 -1.70
N ILE A 137 -8.56 3.49 -0.76
CA ILE A 137 -9.18 4.82 -0.81
C ILE A 137 -8.75 5.58 -2.06
N LEU A 138 -7.46 5.57 -2.42
CA LEU A 138 -6.97 6.25 -3.62
C LEU A 138 -7.57 5.66 -4.91
N LEU A 139 -7.63 4.34 -5.02
CA LEU A 139 -8.18 3.67 -6.19
C LEU A 139 -9.67 3.97 -6.32
N GLU A 140 -10.42 3.91 -5.22
CA GLU A 140 -11.85 4.23 -5.22
C GLU A 140 -12.11 5.72 -5.52
N LEU A 141 -11.28 6.61 -4.98
CA LEU A 141 -11.32 8.04 -5.30
C LEU A 141 -11.09 8.30 -6.79
N ALA A 142 -10.10 7.64 -7.39
CA ALA A 142 -9.80 7.76 -8.81
C ALA A 142 -10.97 7.26 -9.67
N ARG A 143 -11.60 6.13 -9.30
CA ARG A 143 -12.80 5.61 -9.97
C ARG A 143 -13.96 6.60 -9.92
N GLN A 144 -14.31 7.08 -8.73
CA GLN A 144 -15.45 7.98 -8.54
C GLN A 144 -15.28 9.30 -9.30
N GLN A 145 -14.05 9.81 -9.40
CA GLN A 145 -13.77 11.04 -10.15
C GLN A 145 -13.45 10.80 -11.62
N ARG A 146 -13.39 9.54 -12.06
CA ARG A 146 -12.97 9.12 -13.39
C ARG A 146 -11.62 9.73 -13.78
N LEU A 147 -10.61 9.54 -12.92
CA LEU A 147 -9.25 10.09 -13.07
C LEU A 147 -8.21 9.00 -13.36
N PRO A 148 -8.00 8.63 -14.63
CA PRO A 148 -6.97 7.66 -15.04
C PRO A 148 -5.56 7.97 -14.51
N ALA A 149 -5.17 9.25 -14.46
CA ALA A 149 -3.87 9.66 -13.95
C ALA A 149 -3.74 9.44 -12.42
N GLY A 150 -4.82 9.65 -11.66
CA GLY A 150 -4.89 9.32 -10.23
C GLY A 150 -4.79 7.80 -10.00
N GLY A 151 -5.51 7.02 -10.82
CA GLY A 151 -5.41 5.56 -10.82
C GLY A 151 -3.99 5.05 -11.09
N ARG A 152 -3.29 5.66 -12.08
CA ARG A 152 -1.87 5.37 -12.36
C ARG A 152 -1.00 5.60 -11.13
N GLN A 153 -1.14 6.75 -10.48
CA GLN A 153 -0.34 7.09 -9.31
C GLN A 153 -0.61 6.12 -8.15
N ALA A 154 -1.87 5.79 -7.88
CA ALA A 154 -2.24 4.85 -6.82
C ALA A 154 -1.64 3.46 -7.04
N LEU A 155 -1.75 2.91 -8.27
CA LEU A 155 -1.19 1.60 -8.61
C LEU A 155 0.36 1.58 -8.55
N LEU A 156 1.01 2.64 -9.02
CA LEU A 156 2.47 2.75 -8.92
C LEU A 156 2.93 2.90 -7.46
N ALA A 157 2.22 3.67 -6.65
CA ALA A 157 2.49 3.80 -5.21
C ALA A 157 2.35 2.44 -4.50
N ALA A 158 1.30 1.68 -4.82
CA ALA A 158 1.11 0.31 -4.33
C ALA A 158 2.29 -0.61 -4.71
N CYS A 159 2.72 -0.56 -5.97
CA CYS A 159 3.89 -1.31 -6.44
C CYS A 159 5.16 -0.98 -5.66
N ARG A 160 5.47 0.31 -5.48
CA ARG A 160 6.66 0.75 -4.73
C ARG A 160 6.58 0.32 -3.26
N ALA A 161 5.41 0.39 -2.63
CA ALA A 161 5.22 -0.05 -1.25
C ALA A 161 5.48 -1.56 -1.11
N VAL A 162 5.00 -2.38 -2.05
CA VAL A 162 5.28 -3.83 -2.02
C VAL A 162 6.77 -4.11 -2.22
N GLU A 163 7.44 -3.41 -3.14
CA GLU A 163 8.88 -3.56 -3.34
C GLU A 163 9.69 -3.16 -2.10
N ALA A 164 9.34 -2.05 -1.46
CA ALA A 164 9.98 -1.61 -0.22
C ALA A 164 9.75 -2.60 0.93
N TRP A 165 8.53 -3.13 1.08
CA TRP A 165 8.27 -4.16 2.08
C TRP A 165 9.06 -5.45 1.80
N ALA A 166 9.11 -5.88 0.55
CA ALA A 166 9.88 -7.06 0.16
C ALA A 166 11.38 -6.85 0.45
N HIS A 167 11.90 -5.65 0.21
CA HIS A 167 13.28 -5.30 0.55
C HIS A 167 13.53 -5.33 2.06
N LEU A 168 12.63 -4.74 2.86
CA LEU A 168 12.72 -4.80 4.31
C LEU A 168 12.71 -6.25 4.81
N GLY A 169 11.75 -7.06 4.35
CA GLY A 169 11.64 -8.48 4.73
C GLY A 169 12.89 -9.28 4.40
N GLU A 170 13.45 -9.07 3.21
CA GLU A 170 14.74 -9.66 2.83
C GLU A 170 15.87 -9.25 3.77
N LYS A 171 15.99 -7.96 4.10
CA LYS A 171 17.05 -7.47 4.99
C LYS A 171 16.90 -8.02 6.41
N MET A 172 15.68 -8.17 6.90
CA MET A 172 15.40 -8.81 8.19
C MET A 172 15.75 -10.30 8.18
N GLU A 173 15.43 -11.01 7.09
CA GLU A 173 15.77 -12.42 6.92
C GLU A 173 17.29 -12.61 6.90
N LEU A 174 18.00 -11.86 6.06
CA LEU A 174 19.46 -11.91 5.95
C LEU A 174 20.18 -11.50 7.23
N GLN A 175 19.57 -10.64 8.04
CA GLN A 175 20.11 -10.29 9.37
C GLN A 175 20.00 -11.46 10.35
N THR A 176 18.99 -12.31 10.20
CA THR A 176 18.72 -13.45 11.08
C THR A 176 19.44 -14.71 10.59
N HIS A 177 19.46 -14.91 9.28
CA HIS A 177 19.99 -16.07 8.56
C HIS A 177 20.91 -15.62 7.41
N PRO A 178 22.11 -15.07 7.71
CA PRO A 178 23.03 -14.62 6.67
C PRO A 178 23.51 -15.74 5.73
N GLU A 179 23.49 -16.98 6.20
CA GLU A 179 23.79 -18.20 5.44
C GLU A 179 22.82 -18.46 4.28
N ASP A 180 21.58 -17.97 4.38
CA ASP A 180 20.51 -18.25 3.40
C ASP A 180 20.55 -17.31 2.19
N ARG A 181 21.57 -16.45 2.06
CA ARG A 181 21.66 -15.46 0.98
C ARG A 181 21.43 -16.05 -0.40
N HIS A 182 22.07 -17.18 -0.69
CA HIS A 182 21.96 -17.81 -2.01
C HIS A 182 20.55 -18.34 -2.27
N GLU A 183 19.91 -18.95 -1.27
CA GLU A 183 18.53 -19.45 -1.39
C GLU A 183 17.51 -18.31 -1.49
N ILE A 184 17.72 -17.20 -0.78
CA ILE A 184 16.89 -16.00 -0.89
C ILE A 184 17.02 -15.38 -2.30
N GLU A 185 18.24 -15.27 -2.84
CA GLU A 185 18.47 -14.78 -4.20
C GLU A 185 17.83 -15.68 -5.26
N LYS A 186 17.96 -17.00 -5.11
CA LYS A 186 17.31 -17.99 -5.97
C LYS A 186 15.78 -17.91 -5.87
N GLY A 187 15.25 -17.79 -4.65
CA GLY A 187 13.82 -17.61 -4.40
C GLY A 187 13.26 -16.35 -5.04
N LYS A 188 14.03 -15.26 -5.09
CA LYS A 188 13.67 -14.04 -5.83
C LYS A 188 13.64 -14.24 -7.34
N GLN A 189 14.63 -14.93 -7.90
CA GLN A 189 14.70 -15.19 -9.34
C GLN A 189 13.52 -16.03 -9.82
N ILE A 190 13.11 -17.03 -9.04
CA ILE A 190 12.01 -17.93 -9.37
C ILE A 190 10.66 -17.27 -9.05
N GLY A 191 10.56 -16.67 -7.87
CA GLY A 191 9.30 -16.25 -7.28
C GLY A 191 8.92 -14.81 -7.54
N GLY A 192 9.85 -13.93 -7.94
CA GLY A 192 9.62 -12.51 -8.16
C GLY A 192 9.81 -11.60 -6.94
N GLY A 193 10.25 -12.13 -5.79
CA GLY A 193 10.54 -11.33 -4.60
C GLY A 193 10.25 -12.01 -3.25
N TYR A 194 10.52 -11.28 -2.17
CA TYR A 194 10.16 -11.68 -0.81
C TYR A 194 8.64 -11.55 -0.61
N ARG A 195 8.02 -12.61 -0.12
CA ARG A 195 6.56 -12.71 0.02
C ARG A 195 6.16 -12.30 1.43
N CYS A 196 5.09 -11.52 1.55
CA CYS A 196 4.61 -11.07 2.85
C CYS A 196 3.09 -10.89 2.89
N SER A 197 2.51 -10.92 4.10
CA SER A 197 1.09 -10.63 4.31
C SER A 197 0.71 -9.23 3.82
N PHE A 198 1.59 -8.23 3.98
CA PHE A 198 1.40 -6.88 3.44
C PHE A 198 1.26 -6.89 1.91
N GLY A 199 2.16 -7.59 1.22
CA GLY A 199 2.14 -7.71 -0.24
C GLY A 199 0.90 -8.44 -0.74
N ALA A 200 0.46 -9.50 -0.04
CA ALA A 200 -0.78 -10.21 -0.35
C ALA A 200 -2.02 -9.31 -0.18
N GLN A 201 -2.07 -8.48 0.86
CA GLN A 201 -3.15 -7.51 1.08
C GLN A 201 -3.17 -6.43 -0.01
N MET A 202 -2.00 -5.90 -0.38
CA MET A 202 -1.89 -4.91 -1.44
C MET A 202 -2.30 -5.48 -2.80
N ALA A 203 -1.88 -6.71 -3.09
CA ALA A 203 -2.32 -7.45 -4.27
C ALA A 203 -3.83 -7.63 -4.29
N TRP A 204 -4.44 -8.01 -3.15
CA TRP A 204 -5.89 -8.13 -3.06
C TRP A 204 -6.60 -6.81 -3.39
N VAL A 205 -6.13 -5.68 -2.85
CA VAL A 205 -6.70 -4.36 -3.16
C VAL A 205 -6.62 -4.03 -4.66
N CYS A 206 -5.47 -4.30 -5.29
CA CYS A 206 -5.29 -4.08 -6.72
C CYS A 206 -6.15 -5.02 -7.57
N GLU A 207 -6.27 -6.29 -7.19
CA GLU A 207 -7.16 -7.28 -7.83
C GLU A 207 -8.62 -6.82 -7.78
N GLN A 208 -9.12 -6.42 -6.61
CA GLN A 208 -10.50 -5.94 -6.49
C GLN A 208 -10.77 -4.73 -7.37
N PHE A 209 -9.83 -3.79 -7.44
CA PHE A 209 -9.92 -2.64 -8.35
C PHE A 209 -10.00 -3.08 -9.82
N MET A 210 -9.10 -3.96 -10.26
CA MET A 210 -9.08 -4.45 -11.65
C MET A 210 -10.38 -5.18 -12.01
N LEU A 211 -10.84 -6.10 -11.16
CA LEU A 211 -12.08 -6.85 -11.38
C LEU A 211 -13.31 -5.92 -11.40
N ALA A 212 -13.35 -4.93 -10.51
CA ALA A 212 -14.45 -3.97 -10.47
C ALA A 212 -14.44 -3.01 -11.68
N GLU A 213 -13.29 -2.75 -12.31
CA GLU A 213 -13.22 -2.01 -13.58
C GLU A 213 -13.69 -2.87 -14.74
N LEU A 214 -13.34 -4.15 -14.74
CA LEU A 214 -13.78 -5.10 -15.76
C LEU A 214 -15.30 -5.29 -15.78
N ALA A 215 -15.92 -5.32 -14.59
CA ALA A 215 -17.34 -5.52 -14.40
C ALA A 215 -18.18 -4.23 -14.54
N SER A 216 -17.54 -3.06 -14.74
CA SER A 216 -18.25 -1.78 -14.83
C SER A 216 -18.82 -1.55 -16.23
N ASP A 217 -20.07 -1.08 -16.31
CA ASP A 217 -20.65 -0.57 -17.56
C ASP A 217 -19.98 0.72 -18.05
N HIS A 218 -19.35 1.45 -17.13
CA HIS A 218 -18.73 2.75 -17.38
C HIS A 218 -17.35 2.81 -16.72
N PRO A 219 -16.38 1.99 -17.18
CA PRO A 219 -15.06 1.94 -16.58
C PRO A 219 -14.37 3.31 -16.60
N MET A 220 -13.52 3.55 -15.60
CA MET A 220 -12.55 4.64 -15.62
C MET A 220 -11.38 4.29 -16.54
N LEU A 221 -10.96 3.02 -16.55
CA LEU A 221 -9.81 2.57 -17.33
C LEU A 221 -10.06 2.74 -18.84
N PRO A 222 -9.10 3.30 -19.59
CA PRO A 222 -9.15 3.30 -21.04
C PRO A 222 -8.97 1.87 -21.59
N GLU A 223 -9.39 1.66 -22.84
CA GLU A 223 -9.39 0.32 -23.47
C GLU A 223 -8.02 -0.38 -23.44
N ALA A 224 -6.91 0.37 -23.57
CA ALA A 224 -5.56 -0.17 -23.47
C ALA A 224 -5.29 -0.82 -22.09
N ALA A 225 -5.76 -0.20 -21.00
CA ALA A 225 -5.63 -0.72 -19.66
C ALA A 225 -6.65 -1.85 -19.40
N LEU A 226 -7.87 -1.75 -19.92
CA LEU A 226 -8.88 -2.82 -19.84
C LEU A 226 -8.42 -4.10 -20.54
N LYS A 227 -7.68 -4.00 -21.65
CA LYS A 227 -7.08 -5.15 -22.31
C LYS A 227 -6.16 -5.92 -21.35
N VAL A 228 -5.31 -5.22 -20.60
CA VAL A 228 -4.43 -5.83 -19.57
C VAL A 228 -5.26 -6.49 -18.47
N VAL A 229 -6.37 -5.87 -18.06
CA VAL A 229 -7.29 -6.46 -17.07
C VAL A 229 -7.99 -7.72 -17.60
N ARG A 230 -8.35 -7.77 -18.88
CA ARG A 230 -8.90 -8.98 -19.51
C ARG A 230 -7.87 -10.11 -19.61
N GLU A 231 -6.62 -9.80 -19.94
CA GLU A 231 -5.52 -10.78 -19.89
C GLU A 231 -5.33 -11.33 -18.48
N TYR A 232 -5.42 -10.46 -17.47
CA TYR A 232 -5.39 -10.88 -16.06
C TYR A 232 -6.56 -11.81 -15.71
N ALA A 233 -7.78 -11.48 -16.15
CA ALA A 233 -8.96 -12.31 -15.90
C ALA A 233 -8.83 -13.69 -16.56
N GLY A 234 -8.33 -13.76 -17.79
CA GLY A 234 -8.03 -15.02 -18.47
C GLY A 234 -7.03 -15.87 -17.70
N TRP A 235 -5.90 -15.27 -17.28
CA TRP A 235 -4.92 -15.95 -16.42
C TRP A 235 -5.53 -16.43 -15.10
N ARG A 236 -6.36 -15.60 -14.45
CA ARG A 236 -7.02 -15.93 -13.19
C ARG A 236 -7.95 -17.14 -13.34
N ASP A 237 -8.68 -17.22 -14.45
CA ASP A 237 -9.61 -18.32 -14.73
C ASP A 237 -8.85 -19.61 -15.08
N GLU A 238 -7.77 -19.53 -15.87
CA GLU A 238 -6.87 -20.66 -16.15
C GLU A 238 -6.28 -21.25 -14.86
N VAL A 239 -5.82 -20.38 -13.94
CA VAL A 239 -5.25 -20.78 -12.65
C VAL A 239 -6.33 -21.35 -11.71
N ALA A 240 -7.58 -20.92 -11.81
CA ALA A 240 -8.68 -21.50 -11.02
C ALA A 240 -9.05 -22.92 -11.46
N VAL A 241 -8.73 -23.29 -12.72
CA VAL A 241 -9.07 -24.58 -13.33
C VAL A 241 -7.93 -25.61 -13.22
N GLY A 242 -6.68 -25.17 -13.01
CA GLY A 242 -5.50 -26.05 -12.90
C GLY A 242 -5.05 -26.35 -11.45
N GLU A 243 -5.23 -27.60 -11.02
CA GLU A 243 -4.53 -28.34 -9.95
C GLU A 243 -3.93 -27.57 -8.73
N GLY A 244 -4.60 -27.74 -7.57
CA GLY A 244 -4.07 -28.01 -6.22
C GLY A 244 -2.99 -27.09 -5.61
N ASP A 245 -3.31 -26.46 -4.47
CA ASP A 245 -2.54 -25.88 -3.34
C ASP A 245 -1.10 -25.32 -3.53
N HIS A 246 -0.28 -25.84 -4.43
CA HIS A 246 1.10 -25.43 -4.70
C HIS A 246 1.20 -24.14 -5.54
N TYR A 247 0.13 -23.73 -6.23
CA TYR A 247 0.09 -22.53 -7.07
C TYR A 247 -0.30 -21.22 -6.36
N HIS A 248 -0.70 -21.28 -5.09
CA HIS A 248 -0.97 -20.07 -4.29
C HIS A 248 0.29 -19.22 -4.02
N MET A 249 1.46 -19.80 -4.25
CA MET A 249 2.78 -19.28 -3.92
C MET A 249 3.26 -18.10 -4.81
N GLY A 250 2.73 -17.94 -6.03
CA GLY A 250 3.11 -16.87 -6.98
C GLY A 250 2.04 -15.78 -7.23
N ARG A 251 0.85 -15.91 -6.63
CA ARG A 251 -0.32 -15.07 -6.94
C ARG A 251 -0.11 -13.58 -6.66
N GLN A 252 0.57 -13.24 -5.56
CA GLN A 252 0.91 -11.84 -5.23
C GLN A 252 1.71 -11.17 -6.35
N HIS A 253 2.81 -11.80 -6.80
CA HIS A 253 3.70 -11.22 -7.78
C HIS A 253 3.04 -11.10 -9.15
N HIS A 254 2.23 -12.08 -9.55
CA HIS A 254 1.45 -11.99 -10.78
C HIS A 254 0.44 -10.85 -10.72
N ILE A 255 -0.36 -10.73 -9.65
CA ILE A 255 -1.33 -9.64 -9.51
C ILE A 255 -0.63 -8.28 -9.53
N MET A 256 0.46 -8.12 -8.77
CA MET A 256 1.21 -6.85 -8.76
C MET A 256 1.88 -6.56 -10.11
N GLY A 257 2.29 -7.58 -10.86
CA GLY A 257 2.77 -7.45 -12.23
C GLY A 257 1.69 -6.91 -13.17
N PHE A 258 0.47 -7.46 -13.11
CA PHE A 258 -0.66 -6.93 -13.86
C PHE A 258 -1.06 -5.52 -13.41
N ALA A 259 -1.07 -5.24 -12.11
CA ALA A 259 -1.34 -3.90 -11.57
C ALA A 259 -0.34 -2.86 -12.12
N ARG A 260 0.94 -3.22 -12.22
CA ARG A 260 1.98 -2.38 -12.85
C ARG A 260 1.69 -2.14 -14.33
N ARG A 261 1.39 -3.19 -15.09
CA ARG A 261 1.07 -3.09 -16.53
C ARG A 261 -0.18 -2.22 -16.77
N VAL A 262 -1.21 -2.34 -15.92
CA VAL A 262 -2.38 -1.45 -15.94
C VAL A 262 -1.95 -0.01 -15.69
N ALA A 263 -1.11 0.24 -14.69
CA ALA A 263 -0.60 1.59 -14.41
C ALA A 263 0.20 2.18 -15.58
N GLU A 264 1.02 1.37 -16.24
CA GLU A 264 1.81 1.76 -17.40
C GLU A 264 0.94 2.12 -18.61
N ALA A 265 -0.20 1.43 -18.78
CA ALA A 265 -1.19 1.70 -19.82
C ALA A 265 -2.09 2.92 -19.55
N LEU A 266 -2.06 3.48 -18.33
CA LEU A 266 -2.81 4.69 -17.97
C LEU A 266 -2.03 5.96 -18.35
N PRO A 267 -2.69 7.09 -18.68
CA PRO A 267 -1.98 8.32 -19.00
C PRO A 267 -1.20 8.85 -17.78
N ALA A 268 0.00 9.37 -18.04
CA ALA A 268 0.74 10.13 -17.03
C ALA A 268 0.06 11.49 -16.79
N ALA A 269 0.24 12.05 -15.60
CA ALA A 269 -0.10 13.45 -15.37
C ALA A 269 0.79 14.33 -16.28
N PRO A 270 0.23 15.39 -16.91
CA PRO A 270 0.98 16.24 -17.84
C PRO A 270 2.15 17.01 -17.19
N ASP A 271 2.16 17.11 -15.85
CA ASP A 271 3.27 17.68 -15.08
C ASP A 271 3.67 16.73 -13.95
N ARG A 272 4.96 16.76 -13.55
CA ARG A 272 5.55 15.91 -12.49
C ARG A 272 4.96 16.14 -11.09
N ALA A 273 4.01 17.06 -10.91
CA ALA A 273 3.40 17.39 -9.63
C ALA A 273 2.28 16.38 -9.27
N PRO A 274 2.40 15.63 -8.16
CA PRO A 274 1.43 14.60 -7.79
C PRO A 274 -0.01 15.11 -7.71
N ALA A 275 -0.21 16.31 -7.17
CA ALA A 275 -1.51 16.92 -6.96
C ALA A 275 -2.33 17.15 -8.24
N ARG A 276 -1.68 17.38 -9.39
CA ARG A 276 -2.41 17.62 -10.66
C ARG A 276 -3.05 16.35 -11.23
N ALA A 277 -2.60 15.16 -10.82
CA ALA A 277 -3.26 13.92 -11.21
C ALA A 277 -4.64 13.76 -10.57
N TRP A 278 -4.93 14.55 -9.53
CA TRP A 278 -6.15 14.53 -8.74
C TRP A 278 -7.05 15.74 -8.99
N GLN A 279 -6.80 16.45 -10.09
CA GLN A 279 -7.62 17.58 -10.54
C GLN A 279 -8.32 17.19 -11.84
N ARG A 280 -9.61 17.49 -11.96
CA ARG A 280 -10.34 17.33 -13.22
C ARG A 280 -9.85 18.39 -14.18
N ARG A 281 -9.67 18.02 -15.44
CA ARG A 281 -9.40 19.03 -16.48
C ARG A 281 -10.67 19.88 -16.66
N PRO A 282 -10.53 21.21 -16.81
CA PRO A 282 -11.64 22.06 -17.23
C PRO A 282 -12.14 21.68 -18.63
#